data_AF-A0A496ZC03-F1
#
_entry.id   AF-A0A496ZC03-F1
#
_cell.length_a   1.000
_cell.length_b   1.000
_cell.length_c   1.000
_cell.angle_alpha   90.00
_cell.angle_beta   90.00
_cell.angle_gamma   90.00
#
_symmetry.space_group_name_H-M   'P 1'
#
loop_
_entity.id
_entity.type
_entity.pdbx_description
1 polymer ?
#
loop_
_entity_poly.entity_id
_entity_poly.type
_entity_poly.pdbx_seq_one_letter_code
_entity_poly.pdbx_strand_id
1 'polypeptide(L)' 'PDLKKIPGLRKIVFNTVRRIVQGETTFYRIAELHYDDMQSYENAMKWRQENPVSEEQSPKGKTDFKFYVICETEEVIV' A
#
# COMPACT_ATOMS: atom_id res chain seq x y z
N PRO A 1 -3.56 9.29 -2.84
CA PRO A 1 -3.93 8.99 -1.45
C PRO A 1 -3.01 9.70 -0.43
N ASP A 2 -3.57 10.48 0.49
CA ASP A 2 -2.81 11.03 1.62
C ASP A 2 -2.62 9.94 2.68
N LEU A 3 -1.50 9.22 2.58
CA LEU A 3 -1.19 8.08 3.45
C LEU A 3 -1.08 8.48 4.92
N LYS A 4 -0.84 9.76 5.24
CA LYS A 4 -0.76 10.25 6.62
C LYS A 4 -2.09 10.23 7.36
N LYS A 5 -3.21 10.13 6.64
CA LYS A 5 -4.55 10.08 7.22
C LYS A 5 -4.98 8.67 7.64
N ILE A 6 -4.17 7.67 7.31
CA ILE A 6 -4.49 6.27 7.57
C ILE A 6 -4.28 5.99 9.07
N PRO A 7 -5.33 5.66 9.84
CA PRO A 7 -5.20 5.41 11.26
C PRO A 7 -4.32 4.18 11.51
N GLY A 8 -3.46 4.25 12.53
CA GLY A 8 -2.58 3.14 12.91
C GLY A 8 -1.39 2.89 11.97
N LEU A 9 -1.24 3.66 10.89
CA LEU A 9 -0.06 3.56 10.02
C LEU A 9 1.16 4.16 10.71
N ARG A 10 2.14 3.34 11.05
CA ARG A 10 3.35 3.76 11.76
C ARG A 10 4.46 4.22 10.83
N LYS A 11 4.72 3.45 9.78
CA LYS A 11 5.87 3.68 8.90
C LYS A 11 5.53 3.33 7.47
N ILE A 12 6.13 4.09 6.56
CA ILE A 12 6.08 3.84 5.12
C ILE A 12 7.51 3.63 4.65
N VAL A 13 7.76 2.51 3.96
CA VAL A 13 9.04 2.25 3.30
C VAL A 13 8.83 2.25 1.80
N PHE A 14 9.63 3.04 1.10
CA PHE A 14 9.61 3.09 -0.36
C PHE A 14 10.82 2.35 -0.92
N ASN A 15 10.59 1.20 -1.54
CA ASN A 15 11.61 0.36 -2.14
C ASN A 15 11.63 0.57 -3.64
N THR A 16 12.82 0.83 -4.20
CA THR A 16 13.01 0.94 -5.66
C THR A 16 13.17 -0.46 -6.24
N VAL A 17 12.35 -0.79 -7.23
CA VAL A 17 12.43 -2.09 -7.89
C VAL A 17 13.45 -2.00 -9.02
N ARG A 18 14.57 -2.72 -8.88
CA ARG A 18 15.68 -2.70 -9.85
C ARG A 18 15.51 -3.69 -11.00
N ARG A 19 14.83 -4.80 -10.75
CA ARG A 19 14.53 -5.86 -11.73
C ARG A 19 13.34 -6.68 -11.25
N ILE A 20 12.57 -7.20 -12.20
CA ILE A 20 11.55 -8.21 -11.91
C ILE A 20 12.27 -9.54 -11.70
N VAL A 21 11.99 -10.21 -10.59
CA VAL A 21 12.52 -11.55 -10.31
C VAL A 21 11.61 -12.62 -10.90
N GLN A 22 10.29 -12.37 -10.96
CA GLN A 22 9.29 -13.27 -11.53
C GLN A 22 8.00 -12.48 -11.91
N GLY A 23 7.36 -12.83 -13.02
CA GLY A 23 6.10 -12.22 -13.52
C GLY A 23 6.27 -11.28 -14.72
N GLU A 24 5.13 -10.82 -15.29
CA GLU A 24 5.10 -9.91 -16.45
C GLU A 24 4.91 -8.43 -16.06
N THR A 25 4.51 -8.17 -14.81
CA THR A 25 4.24 -6.81 -14.33
C THR A 25 5.51 -6.11 -13.84
N THR A 26 5.85 -4.99 -14.48
CA THR A 26 6.97 -4.15 -14.04
C THR A 26 6.49 -3.11 -13.03
N PHE A 27 7.02 -3.18 -11.81
CA PHE A 27 6.87 -2.12 -10.81
C PHE A 27 8.11 -1.25 -10.82
N TYR A 28 7.95 0.07 -10.68
CA TYR A 28 9.07 1.00 -10.49
C TYR A 28 9.42 1.20 -9.00
N ARG A 29 8.41 1.09 -8.14
CA ARG A 29 8.53 1.28 -6.69
C ARG A 29 7.48 0.45 -5.96
N ILE A 30 7.86 -0.12 -4.82
CA ILE A 30 6.96 -0.79 -3.88
C ILE A 30 6.88 0.09 -2.63
N ALA A 31 5.66 0.28 -2.11
CA ALA A 31 5.44 0.93 -0.84
C ALA A 31 4.99 -0.13 0.17
N GLU A 32 5.73 -0.26 1.26
CA GLU A 32 5.32 -1.09 2.41
C GLU A 32 4.69 -0.20 3.46
N LEU A 33 3.54 -0.64 3.97
CA LEU A 33 2.79 0.04 5.01
C LEU A 33 2.89 -0.79 6.29
N HIS A 34 3.55 -0.23 7.30
CA HIS A 34 3.83 -0.91 8.56
C HIS A 34 2.87 -0.43 9.64
N TYR A 35 2.28 -1.38 10.37
CA TYR A 35 1.36 -1.14 11.49
C TYR A 35 1.96 -1.73 12.75
N ASP A 36 1.51 -1.24 13.91
CA ASP A 36 2.00 -1.75 15.20
C ASP A 36 1.44 -3.15 15.52
N ASP A 37 0.22 -3.43 15.06
CA ASP A 37 -0.47 -4.70 15.28
C ASP A 37 -1.53 -4.95 14.19
N MET A 38 -2.09 -6.17 14.21
CA MET A 38 -3.15 -6.58 13.29
C MET A 38 -4.43 -5.75 13.47
N GLN A 39 -4.74 -5.31 14.68
CA GLN A 39 -5.94 -4.50 14.92
C GLN A 39 -5.85 -3.13 14.22
N SER A 40 -4.67 -2.52 14.23
CA SER A 40 -4.35 -1.27 13.54
C SER A 40 -4.43 -1.44 12.02
N TYR A 41 -3.96 -2.58 11.52
CA TYR A 41 -4.11 -2.94 10.11
C TYR A 41 -5.59 -3.06 9.69
N GLU A 42 -6.42 -3.79 10.45
CA GLU A 42 -7.85 -3.94 10.18
C GLU A 42 -8.59 -2.60 10.21
N ASN A 43 -8.29 -1.74 11.18
CA ASN A 43 -8.86 -0.41 11.28
C ASN A 43 -8.49 0.46 10.08
N ALA A 44 -7.23 0.39 9.62
CA ALA A 44 -6.78 1.06 8.42
C ALA A 44 -7.51 0.57 7.17
N MET A 45 -7.79 -0.73 7.08
CA MET A 45 -8.55 -1.31 5.98
C MET A 45 -9.99 -0.82 5.96
N LYS A 46 -10.67 -0.81 7.11
CA LYS A 46 -12.03 -0.26 7.23
C LYS A 46 -12.07 1.23 6.86
N TRP A 47 -11.13 2.02 7.36
CA TRP A 47 -11.04 3.44 7.03
C TRP A 47 -10.89 3.69 5.53
N ARG A 48 -10.11 2.88 4.80
CA ARG A 48 -9.95 3.01 3.35
C ARG A 48 -11.22 2.71 2.57
N GLN A 49 -12.05 1.79 3.04
CA GLN A 49 -13.34 1.49 2.42
C GLN A 49 -14.28 2.70 2.54
N GLU A 50 -14.24 3.40 3.68
CA GLU A 50 -15.02 4.61 3.95
C GLU A 50 -14.42 5.86 3.29
N ASN A 51 -13.13 5.84 2.96
CA ASN A 51 -12.37 6.95 2.38
C ASN A 51 -11.71 6.53 1.06
N PRO A 52 -12.50 6.19 0.03
CA PRO A 52 -11.96 5.74 -1.25
C PRO A 52 -11.14 6.85 -1.92
N VAL A 53 -10.08 6.44 -2.60
CA VAL A 53 -9.29 7.34 -3.44
C VAL A 53 -10.16 7.80 -4.61
N SER A 54 -10.18 9.10 -4.90
CA SER A 54 -10.97 9.63 -6.02
C SER A 54 -10.54 8.98 -7.34
N GLU A 55 -11.45 8.89 -8.32
CA GLU A 55 -11.15 8.27 -9.61
C GLU A 55 -9.93 8.89 -10.30
N GLU A 56 -9.77 10.22 -10.20
CA GLU A 56 -8.61 10.97 -10.71
C GLU A 56 -7.28 10.52 -10.11
N GLN A 57 -7.29 10.10 -8.84
CA GLN A 57 -6.13 9.59 -8.10
C GLN A 57 -6.04 8.05 -8.13
N SER A 58 -6.99 7.39 -8.76
CA SER A 58 -7.04 5.94 -8.92
C SER A 58 -6.27 5.49 -10.17
N PRO A 59 -6.01 4.17 -10.33
CA PRO A 59 -5.43 3.62 -11.56
C PRO A 59 -6.25 3.88 -12.84
N LYS A 60 -7.53 4.27 -12.71
CA LYS A 60 -8.40 4.66 -13.84
C LYS A 60 -8.22 6.14 -14.22
N GLY A 61 -7.69 6.96 -13.32
CA GLY A 61 -7.33 8.36 -13.58
C GLY A 61 -6.05 8.47 -14.41
N LYS A 62 -5.80 9.65 -14.98
CA LYS A 62 -4.63 9.95 -15.85
C LYS A 62 -3.30 10.06 -15.10
N THR A 63 -3.07 9.23 -14.09
CA THR A 63 -1.78 9.19 -13.40
C THR A 63 -1.02 7.95 -13.86
N ASP A 64 0.24 8.13 -14.26
CA ASP A 64 1.14 7.02 -14.61
C ASP A 64 1.47 6.11 -13.40
N PHE A 65 0.97 6.46 -12.20
CA PHE A 65 1.20 5.75 -10.95
C PHE A 65 -0.04 4.94 -10.55
N LYS A 66 0.01 3.63 -10.78
CA LYS A 66 -1.00 2.68 -10.31
C LYS A 66 -0.52 2.03 -9.01
N PHE A 67 -1.36 2.05 -7.98
CA PHE A 67 -1.10 1.35 -6.72
C PHE A 67 -1.72 -0.04 -6.79
N TYR A 68 -0.89 -1.07 -6.63
CA TYR A 68 -1.32 -2.46 -6.52
C TYR A 68 -0.98 -2.96 -5.12
N VAL A 69 -1.93 -3.60 -4.44
CA VAL A 69 -1.62 -4.39 -3.24
C VAL A 69 -1.07 -5.72 -3.75
N ILE A 70 0.23 -5.95 -3.51
CA ILE A 70 0.93 -7.14 -3.99
C ILE A 70 0.70 -8.31 -3.03
N CYS A 71 0.79 -8.07 -1.73
CA CYS A 71 0.54 -9.05 -0.69
C CYS A 71 0.33 -8.36 0.66
N GLU A 72 -0.19 -9.12 1.62
CA GLU A 72 -0.25 -8.80 3.04
C GLU A 72 0.73 -9.72 3.77
N THR A 73 1.38 -9.24 4.82
CA THR A 73 2.42 -10.00 5.52
C THR A 73 2.31 -9.76 7.00
N GLU A 74 2.34 -10.85 7.77
CA GLU A 74 2.39 -10.83 9.23
C GLU A 74 3.78 -11.29 9.66
N GLU A 75 4.47 -10.48 10.47
CA GLU A 75 5.75 -10.87 11.05
C GLU A 75 5.50 -11.67 12.34
N VAL A 76 5.84 -12.95 12.31
CA VAL A 76 5.77 -13.85 13.47
C VAL A 76 7.16 -13.98 14.07
N ILE A 77 7.38 -13.37 15.24
CA ILE A 77 8.61 -13.56 16.02
C ILE A 77 8.51 -14.91 16.75
N VAL A 78 9.41 -15.84 16.45
CA VAL A 78 9.53 -17.17 17.08
C VAL A 78 10.59 -17.15 18.16
#